data_AF-A0AAV8A1P3-F1
#
_entry.id   AF-A0AAV8A1P3-F1
#
_cell.length_a   1.000
_cell.length_b   1.000
_cell.length_c   1.000
_cell.angle_alpha   90.00
_cell.angle_beta   90.00
_cell.angle_gamma   90.00
#
_symmetry.space_group_name_H-M   'P 1'
#
loop_
_entity.id
_entity.type
_entity.pdbx_description
1 polymer ?
#
loop_
_entity_poly.entity_id
_entity_poly.type
_entity_poly.pdbx_seq_one_letter_code
_entity_poly.pdbx_strand_id
1 'polypeptide(L)'
;MSRKRTPRKRKSDRVINKKQKTSTPKLSKELIKLFEKSVKFTKKTHPKDYERIDKRKQLVKTFEEFYKEYIYVVLASGFSSKTAAGLLDKMIEQNGDYDELIKIFKNKRKVKAISDMYQKKTVWKAFRKKLNKVNNLQKLPMIGQITKYHLARNIGLYSCVKPDVHLVRLAKRFHWDNVKLMVEKLAKKYKMLPGTADFVLWVYLSHNEGEDNECCYGKRELR
;
A
#
# COMPACT_ATOMS: atom_id res chain seq x y z
N MET A 1 -39.25 20.80 58.78
CA MET A 1 -40.17 21.03 57.64
C MET A 1 -39.46 20.71 56.32
N SER A 2 -39.67 19.52 55.78
CA SER A 2 -38.97 19.01 54.59
C SER A 2 -39.74 19.35 53.31
N ARG A 3 -39.16 20.18 52.42
CA ARG A 3 -39.75 20.56 51.13
C ARG A 3 -39.51 19.44 50.11
N LYS A 4 -40.57 18.68 49.80
CA LYS A 4 -40.60 17.69 48.71
C LYS A 4 -40.41 18.39 47.36
N ARG A 5 -39.34 18.07 46.63
CA ARG A 5 -39.14 18.47 45.23
C ARG A 5 -39.84 17.49 44.31
N THR A 6 -40.74 17.99 43.48
CA THR A 6 -41.46 17.28 42.41
C THR A 6 -40.51 16.97 41.23
N PRO A 7 -40.58 15.79 40.58
CA PRO A 7 -39.72 15.48 39.43
C PRO A 7 -40.25 16.12 38.14
N ARG A 8 -39.40 16.89 37.45
CA ARG A 8 -39.66 17.42 36.10
C ARG A 8 -39.63 16.28 35.07
N LYS A 9 -40.76 16.00 34.41
CA LYS A 9 -40.84 15.11 33.23
C LYS A 9 -39.96 15.67 32.10
N ARG A 10 -38.91 14.94 31.72
CA ARG A 10 -38.12 15.22 30.50
C ARG A 10 -38.93 14.76 29.29
N LYS A 11 -39.29 15.71 28.41
CA LYS A 11 -39.83 15.41 27.08
C LYS A 11 -38.75 14.66 26.29
N SER A 12 -39.11 13.49 25.80
CA SER A 12 -38.28 12.65 24.93
C SER A 12 -38.28 13.25 23.53
N ASP A 13 -37.27 14.04 23.20
CA ASP A 13 -37.04 14.46 21.82
C ASP A 13 -36.56 13.26 21.01
N ARG A 14 -37.48 12.72 20.19
CA ARG A 14 -37.16 11.78 19.11
C ARG A 14 -36.25 12.50 18.12
N VAL A 15 -34.95 12.30 18.26
CA VAL A 15 -33.97 12.63 17.20
C VAL A 15 -34.26 11.72 16.02
N ILE A 16 -34.94 12.26 15.02
CA ILE A 16 -35.14 11.62 13.71
C ILE A 16 -33.77 11.55 13.04
N ASN A 17 -33.12 10.39 13.16
CA ASN A 17 -31.87 10.09 12.50
C ASN A 17 -32.13 9.92 10.98
N LYS A 18 -32.09 11.04 10.24
CA LYS A 18 -32.15 11.03 8.77
C LYS A 18 -30.91 10.30 8.26
N LYS A 19 -31.08 9.05 7.83
CA LYS A 19 -30.11 8.33 6.99
C LYS A 19 -29.82 9.19 5.76
N GLN A 20 -28.71 9.93 5.77
CA GLN A 20 -28.17 10.53 4.56
C GLN A 20 -27.82 9.39 3.60
N LYS A 21 -28.62 9.23 2.54
CA LYS A 21 -28.25 8.43 1.38
C LYS A 21 -27.06 9.13 0.72
N THR A 22 -25.84 8.78 1.13
CA THR A 22 -24.62 9.25 0.46
C THR A 22 -24.55 8.59 -0.91
N SER A 23 -25.04 9.28 -1.94
CA SER A 23 -24.84 8.87 -3.32
C SER A 23 -23.33 8.83 -3.59
N THR A 24 -22.82 7.66 -3.94
CA THR A 24 -21.39 7.46 -4.15
C THR A 24 -20.90 8.39 -5.27
N PRO A 25 -19.85 9.21 -5.09
CA PRO A 25 -19.43 10.21 -6.08
C PRO A 25 -19.21 9.59 -7.47
N LYS A 26 -19.60 10.28 -8.55
CA LYS A 26 -19.32 9.80 -9.92
C LYS A 26 -17.87 10.09 -10.29
N LEU A 27 -17.26 9.24 -11.11
CA LEU A 27 -15.93 9.51 -11.68
C LEU A 27 -16.04 10.69 -12.65
N SER A 28 -15.24 11.74 -12.44
CA SER A 28 -15.17 12.88 -13.36
C SER A 28 -14.46 12.48 -14.66
N LYS A 29 -14.70 13.23 -15.74
CA LYS A 29 -14.05 13.00 -17.04
C LYS A 29 -12.54 13.19 -16.94
N GLU A 30 -12.11 14.15 -16.12
CA GLU A 30 -10.73 14.52 -15.89
C GLU A 30 -9.98 13.41 -15.13
N LEU A 31 -10.59 12.82 -14.10
CA LEU A 31 -10.00 11.70 -13.36
C LEU A 31 -9.89 10.45 -14.25
N ILE A 32 -10.89 10.20 -15.09
CA ILE A 32 -10.87 9.14 -16.10
C ILE A 32 -9.68 9.33 -17.06
N LYS A 33 -9.54 10.53 -17.63
CA LYS A 33 -8.45 10.86 -18.56
C LYS A 33 -7.07 10.72 -17.89
N LEU A 34 -6.93 11.14 -16.64
CA LEU A 34 -5.69 10.96 -15.87
C LEU A 34 -5.38 9.48 -15.63
N PHE A 35 -6.39 8.67 -15.28
CA PHE A 35 -6.20 7.24 -15.08
C PHE A 35 -5.76 6.53 -16.38
N GLU A 36 -6.37 6.87 -17.52
CA GLU A 36 -5.99 6.33 -18.82
C GLU A 36 -4.55 6.68 -19.20
N LYS A 37 -4.13 7.94 -18.96
CA LYS A 37 -2.73 8.36 -19.09
C LYS A 37 -1.82 7.55 -18.18
N SER A 38 -2.23 7.32 -16.94
CA SER A 38 -1.47 6.55 -15.94
C SER A 38 -1.23 5.10 -16.40
N VAL A 39 -2.28 4.46 -16.93
CA VAL A 39 -2.19 3.10 -17.50
C VAL A 39 -1.24 3.07 -18.69
N LYS A 40 -1.39 4.01 -19.65
CA LYS A 40 -0.54 4.09 -20.85
C LYS A 40 0.93 4.31 -20.46
N PHE A 41 1.19 5.26 -19.57
CA PHE A 41 2.53 5.56 -19.08
C PHE A 41 3.17 4.34 -18.41
N THR A 42 2.45 3.70 -17.49
CA THR A 42 2.97 2.55 -16.73
C THR A 42 3.26 1.37 -17.65
N LYS A 43 2.38 1.05 -18.61
CA LYS A 43 2.62 -0.04 -19.57
C LYS A 43 3.81 0.25 -20.50
N LYS A 44 4.03 1.51 -20.87
CA LYS A 44 5.18 1.94 -21.69
C LYS A 44 6.50 1.86 -20.92
N THR A 45 6.50 2.35 -19.68
CA THR A 45 7.75 2.61 -18.93
C THR A 45 8.10 1.50 -17.94
N HIS A 46 7.11 0.79 -17.39
CA HIS A 46 7.26 -0.23 -16.35
C HIS A 46 6.43 -1.50 -16.65
N PRO A 47 6.53 -2.09 -17.87
CA PRO A 47 5.69 -3.23 -18.26
C PRO A 47 5.87 -4.44 -17.35
N LYS A 48 7.10 -4.75 -16.95
CA LYS A 48 7.41 -5.90 -16.07
C LYS A 48 6.76 -5.77 -14.69
N ASP A 49 6.79 -4.57 -14.10
CA ASP A 49 6.16 -4.33 -12.80
C ASP A 49 4.64 -4.35 -12.91
N TYR A 50 4.08 -3.76 -13.97
CA TYR A 50 2.64 -3.84 -14.25
C TYR A 50 2.18 -5.30 -14.30
N GLU A 51 2.85 -6.12 -15.11
CA GLU A 51 2.51 -7.54 -15.24
C GLU A 51 2.67 -8.29 -13.92
N ARG A 52 3.74 -8.02 -13.17
CA ARG A 52 3.99 -8.65 -11.87
C ARG A 52 2.85 -8.36 -10.91
N ILE A 53 2.42 -7.10 -10.78
CA ILE A 53 1.32 -6.74 -9.88
C ILE A 53 -0.02 -7.33 -10.36
N ASP A 54 -0.29 -7.29 -11.66
CA ASP A 54 -1.57 -7.75 -12.21
C ASP A 54 -1.75 -9.27 -12.14
N LYS A 55 -0.66 -10.03 -12.29
CA LYS A 55 -0.66 -11.50 -12.16
C LYS A 55 -0.70 -11.97 -10.70
N ARG A 56 -0.39 -11.10 -9.74
CA ARG A 56 -0.19 -11.49 -8.34
C ARG A 56 -1.51 -11.61 -7.56
N LYS A 57 -2.16 -12.76 -7.74
CA LYS A 57 -3.48 -13.09 -7.17
C LYS A 57 -3.44 -13.98 -5.93
N GLN A 58 -2.27 -14.49 -5.58
CA GLN A 58 -2.09 -15.43 -4.46
C GLN A 58 -0.84 -15.06 -3.67
N LEU A 59 -0.86 -15.40 -2.38
CA LEU A 59 0.28 -15.21 -1.48
C LEU A 59 1.52 -15.94 -2.04
N VAL A 60 2.65 -15.24 -2.11
CA VAL A 60 3.96 -15.80 -2.52
C VAL A 60 4.28 -17.12 -1.83
N LYS A 61 4.95 -18.02 -2.53
CA LYS A 61 5.14 -19.41 -2.06
C LYS A 61 6.44 -19.56 -1.29
N THR A 62 7.51 -18.94 -1.75
CA THR A 62 8.85 -19.11 -1.18
C THR A 62 9.16 -18.02 -0.15
N PHE A 63 10.13 -18.31 0.72
CA PHE A 63 10.61 -17.34 1.69
C PHE A 63 11.31 -16.19 0.99
N GLU A 64 12.09 -16.49 -0.05
CA GLU A 64 12.89 -15.55 -0.83
C GLU A 64 12.01 -14.50 -1.52
N GLU A 65 10.88 -14.93 -2.12
CA GLU A 65 9.89 -14.02 -2.69
C GLU A 65 9.31 -13.08 -1.62
N PHE A 66 8.91 -13.62 -0.47
CA PHE A 66 8.39 -12.81 0.63
C PHE A 66 9.43 -11.85 1.19
N TYR A 67 10.64 -12.33 1.44
CA TYR A 67 11.72 -11.59 2.07
C TYR A 67 12.17 -10.41 1.20
N LYS A 68 12.25 -10.61 -0.13
CA LYS A 68 12.49 -9.54 -1.09
C LYS A 68 11.44 -8.42 -0.99
N GLU A 69 10.15 -8.77 -0.96
CA GLU A 69 9.08 -7.77 -0.82
C GLU A 69 9.09 -7.09 0.55
N TYR A 70 9.37 -7.85 1.63
CA TYR A 70 9.47 -7.32 2.98
C TYR A 70 10.61 -6.31 3.12
N ILE A 71 11.83 -6.66 2.66
CA ILE A 71 12.98 -5.73 2.68
C ILE A 71 12.62 -4.45 1.96
N TYR A 72 12.07 -4.55 0.75
CA TYR A 72 11.73 -3.36 -0.03
C TYR A 72 10.78 -2.44 0.74
N VAL A 73 9.71 -2.98 1.35
CA VAL A 73 8.74 -2.17 2.11
C VAL A 73 9.39 -1.54 3.35
N VAL A 74 10.27 -2.26 4.04
CA VAL A 74 11.02 -1.74 5.19
C VAL A 74 11.94 -0.60 4.75
N LEU A 75 12.66 -0.75 3.63
CA LEU A 75 13.52 0.29 3.08
C LEU A 75 12.71 1.52 2.65
N ALA A 76 11.65 1.33 1.85
CA ALA A 76 10.81 2.39 1.31
C ALA A 76 10.01 3.17 2.37
N SER A 77 9.83 2.62 3.58
CA SER A 77 9.18 3.34 4.68
C SER A 77 9.99 4.57 5.12
N GLY A 78 9.64 5.76 4.64
CA GLY A 78 10.37 7.01 4.92
C GLY A 78 11.55 7.30 3.98
N PHE A 79 11.66 6.59 2.85
CA PHE A 79 12.66 6.85 1.80
C PHE A 79 12.00 6.82 0.42
N SER A 80 12.68 7.37 -0.59
CA SER A 80 12.20 7.26 -1.98
C SER A 80 12.21 5.81 -2.47
N SER A 81 11.30 5.46 -3.38
CA SER A 81 11.30 4.15 -4.06
C SER A 81 12.63 3.91 -4.80
N LYS A 82 13.22 4.96 -5.38
CA LYS A 82 14.54 4.94 -6.02
C LYS A 82 15.65 4.49 -5.06
N THR A 83 15.69 5.07 -3.85
CA THR A 83 16.66 4.68 -2.82
C THR A 83 16.44 3.24 -2.38
N ALA A 84 15.19 2.84 -2.12
CA ALA A 84 14.87 1.48 -1.71
C ALA A 84 15.26 0.44 -2.78
N ALA A 85 14.92 0.70 -4.06
CA ALA A 85 15.27 -0.17 -5.17
C ALA A 85 16.79 -0.29 -5.37
N GLY A 86 17.54 0.81 -5.21
CA GLY A 86 19.00 0.80 -5.35
C GLY A 86 19.76 0.05 -4.25
N LEU A 87 19.12 -0.21 -3.11
CA LEU A 87 19.70 -0.97 -1.99
C LEU A 87 19.23 -2.42 -1.94
N LEU A 88 18.11 -2.76 -2.60
CA LEU A 88 17.41 -4.03 -2.38
C LEU A 88 18.30 -5.25 -2.60
N ASP A 89 18.93 -5.36 -3.76
CA ASP A 89 19.69 -6.56 -4.12
C ASP A 89 20.91 -6.74 -3.21
N LYS A 90 21.63 -5.65 -2.92
CA LYS A 90 22.75 -5.61 -1.95
C LYS A 90 22.34 -6.12 -0.57
N MET A 91 21.14 -5.77 -0.12
CA MET A 91 20.61 -6.20 1.18
C MET A 91 20.18 -7.67 1.18
N ILE A 92 19.67 -8.18 0.05
CA ILE A 92 19.27 -9.60 -0.08
C ILE A 92 20.49 -10.51 -0.05
N GLU A 93 21.56 -10.12 -0.74
CA GLU A 93 22.83 -10.87 -0.83
C GLU A 93 23.44 -11.18 0.53
N GLN A 94 23.21 -10.33 1.54
CA GLN A 94 23.75 -10.52 2.89
C GLN A 94 23.01 -11.58 3.71
N ASN A 95 21.93 -12.18 3.20
CA ASN A 95 21.25 -13.30 3.85
C ASN A 95 20.90 -13.08 5.34
N GLY A 96 20.53 -11.84 5.70
CA GLY A 96 20.14 -11.51 7.07
C GLY A 96 21.30 -11.31 8.05
N ASP A 97 22.55 -11.33 7.61
CA ASP A 97 23.71 -11.02 8.46
C ASP A 97 23.64 -9.55 8.92
N TYR A 98 23.51 -9.35 10.23
CA TYR A 98 23.33 -8.00 10.78
C TYR A 98 24.55 -7.11 10.52
N ASP A 99 25.76 -7.65 10.67
CA ASP A 99 27.02 -6.90 10.61
C ASP A 99 27.34 -6.50 9.16
N GLU A 100 26.98 -7.32 8.18
CA GLU A 100 27.07 -6.94 6.77
C GLU A 100 25.96 -5.98 6.36
N LEU A 101 24.72 -6.20 6.81
CA LEU A 101 23.60 -5.31 6.49
C LEU A 101 23.80 -3.89 7.02
N ILE A 102 24.36 -3.73 8.23
CA ILE A 102 24.61 -2.40 8.82
C ILE A 102 25.76 -1.66 8.13
N LYS A 103 26.66 -2.35 7.42
CA LYS A 103 27.66 -1.72 6.55
C LYS A 103 27.00 -1.01 5.37
N ILE A 104 25.96 -1.63 4.79
CA ILE A 104 25.21 -1.12 3.63
C ILE A 104 24.21 -0.03 4.02
N PHE A 105 23.44 -0.23 5.10
CA PHE A 105 22.36 0.68 5.47
C PHE A 105 22.36 1.00 6.98
N LYS A 106 22.74 2.23 7.34
CA LYS A 106 23.05 2.62 8.73
C LYS A 106 21.86 2.70 9.70
N ASN A 107 20.64 2.40 9.26
CA ASN A 107 19.47 2.42 10.14
C ASN A 107 19.37 1.12 10.95
N LYS A 108 19.94 1.14 12.17
CA LYS A 108 20.01 -0.01 13.08
C LYS A 108 18.66 -0.71 13.30
N ARG A 109 17.57 0.05 13.47
CA ARG A 109 16.22 -0.52 13.71
C ARG A 109 15.71 -1.30 12.52
N LYS A 110 15.85 -0.75 11.30
CA LYS A 110 15.45 -1.41 10.06
C LYS A 110 16.33 -2.61 9.74
N VAL A 111 17.64 -2.49 9.93
CA VAL A 111 18.57 -3.61 9.72
C VAL A 111 18.27 -4.76 10.68
N LYS A 112 18.04 -4.47 11.96
CA LYS A 112 17.63 -5.50 12.93
C LYS A 112 16.34 -6.20 12.48
N ALA A 113 15.34 -5.44 12.06
CA ALA A 113 14.07 -5.99 11.57
C ALA A 113 14.23 -6.88 10.31
N ILE A 114 15.20 -6.57 9.44
CA ILE A 114 15.54 -7.36 8.26
C ILE A 114 16.24 -8.66 8.68
N SER A 115 17.28 -8.55 9.52
CA SER A 115 18.03 -9.69 10.07
C SER A 115 17.13 -10.67 10.83
N ASP A 116 16.30 -10.17 11.75
CA ASP A 116 15.35 -10.98 12.53
C ASP A 116 14.33 -11.70 11.63
N MET A 117 13.95 -11.10 10.50
CA MET A 117 13.01 -11.71 9.55
C MET A 117 13.66 -12.87 8.79
N TYR A 118 14.96 -12.79 8.49
CA TYR A 118 15.69 -13.86 7.83
C TYR A 118 15.62 -15.17 8.62
N GLN A 119 15.64 -15.08 9.95
CA GLN A 119 15.52 -16.23 10.84
C GLN A 119 14.19 -17.00 10.70
N LYS A 120 13.17 -16.42 10.03
CA LYS A 120 11.91 -17.10 9.73
C LYS A 120 12.00 -18.05 8.54
N LYS A 121 13.12 -18.08 7.82
CA LYS A 121 13.35 -18.98 6.68
C LYS A 121 13.14 -20.46 7.03
N THR A 122 13.72 -20.91 8.15
CA THR A 122 13.64 -22.31 8.61
C THR A 122 12.21 -22.73 8.99
N VAL A 123 11.36 -21.78 9.38
CA VAL A 123 9.96 -22.02 9.79
C VAL A 123 8.94 -21.40 8.81
N TRP A 124 9.37 -21.11 7.58
CA TRP A 124 8.59 -20.32 6.62
C TRP A 124 7.18 -20.90 6.38
N LYS A 125 7.06 -22.23 6.19
CA LYS A 125 5.75 -22.87 5.94
C LYS A 125 4.74 -22.60 7.06
N ALA A 126 5.18 -22.66 8.32
CA ALA A 126 4.34 -22.37 9.48
C ALA A 126 4.08 -20.87 9.63
N PHE A 127 5.10 -20.04 9.40
CA PHE A 127 4.98 -18.59 9.47
C PHE A 127 4.04 -18.02 8.38
N ARG A 128 4.14 -18.50 7.13
CA ARG A 128 3.30 -18.11 6.00
C ARG A 128 1.81 -18.30 6.29
N LYS A 129 1.43 -19.38 6.99
CA LYS A 129 0.02 -19.62 7.40
C LYS A 129 -0.53 -18.51 8.30
N LYS A 130 0.32 -17.80 9.06
CA LYS A 130 -0.08 -16.67 9.91
C LYS A 130 -0.35 -15.39 9.09
N LEU A 131 0.16 -15.30 7.86
CA LEU A 131 -0.02 -14.16 6.96
C LEU A 131 -1.35 -14.25 6.17
N ASN A 132 -2.46 -14.57 6.84
CA ASN A 132 -3.75 -14.83 6.20
C ASN A 132 -4.72 -13.63 6.18
N LYS A 133 -4.35 -12.53 6.85
CA LYS A 133 -5.12 -11.28 6.89
C LYS A 133 -4.17 -10.10 6.81
N VAL A 134 -4.55 -9.03 6.10
CA VAL A 134 -3.74 -7.81 5.96
C VAL A 134 -3.33 -7.23 7.31
N ASN A 135 -4.24 -7.24 8.29
CA ASN A 135 -3.96 -6.73 9.63
C ASN A 135 -2.91 -7.56 10.39
N ASN A 136 -2.71 -8.84 10.04
CA ASN A 136 -1.64 -9.64 10.65
C ASN A 136 -0.25 -9.15 10.22
N LEU A 137 -0.13 -8.49 9.07
CA LEU A 137 1.16 -7.95 8.61
C LEU A 137 1.70 -6.84 9.51
N GLN A 138 0.84 -6.15 10.28
CA GLN A 138 1.29 -5.13 11.25
C GLN A 138 2.05 -5.70 12.44
N LYS A 139 1.96 -7.02 12.66
CA LYS A 139 2.75 -7.71 13.69
C LYS A 139 4.20 -7.91 13.25
N LEU A 140 4.50 -7.67 11.97
CA LEU A 140 5.85 -7.75 11.45
C LEU A 140 6.64 -6.49 11.86
N PRO A 141 7.93 -6.63 12.21
CA PRO A 141 8.76 -5.48 12.50
C PRO A 141 8.75 -4.46 11.36
N MET A 142 8.70 -3.17 11.70
CA MET A 142 8.70 -2.05 10.76
C MET A 142 7.52 -1.98 9.77
N ILE A 143 6.48 -2.79 9.93
CA ILE A 143 5.25 -2.73 9.13
C ILE A 143 4.14 -2.03 9.94
N GLY A 144 3.75 -0.84 9.48
CA GLY A 144 2.76 0.03 10.11
C GLY A 144 1.39 0.01 9.42
N GLN A 145 0.53 0.95 9.83
CA GLN A 145 -0.86 1.05 9.36
C GLN A 145 -1.00 1.24 7.84
N ILE A 146 -0.06 1.96 7.22
CA ILE A 146 -0.06 2.17 5.76
C ILE A 146 0.76 1.09 5.05
N THR A 147 1.96 0.78 5.55
CA THR A 147 2.88 -0.15 4.87
C THR A 147 2.40 -1.61 4.86
N LYS A 148 1.44 -1.99 5.72
CA LYS A 148 0.76 -3.29 5.61
C LYS A 148 0.05 -3.48 4.26
N TYR A 149 -0.52 -2.44 3.69
CA TYR A 149 -1.20 -2.52 2.39
C TYR A 149 -0.19 -2.65 1.25
N HIS A 150 0.95 -1.96 1.37
CA HIS A 150 2.08 -2.11 0.44
C HIS A 150 2.56 -3.55 0.41
N LEU A 151 2.88 -4.10 1.58
CA LEU A 151 3.35 -5.48 1.68
C LEU A 151 2.29 -6.47 1.21
N ALA A 152 1.02 -6.29 1.61
CA ALA A 152 -0.08 -7.18 1.20
C ALA A 152 -0.26 -7.25 -0.31
N ARG A 153 -0.18 -6.11 -1.00
CA ARG A 153 -0.22 -6.02 -2.47
C ARG A 153 0.98 -6.74 -3.06
N ASN A 154 2.18 -6.47 -2.56
CA ASN A 154 3.43 -7.00 -3.10
C ASN A 154 3.54 -8.51 -2.96
N ILE A 155 3.06 -9.09 -1.87
CA ILE A 155 3.14 -10.53 -1.64
C ILE A 155 1.92 -11.28 -2.19
N GLY A 156 0.95 -10.59 -2.81
CA GLY A 156 -0.26 -11.22 -3.35
C GLY A 156 -1.26 -11.70 -2.30
N LEU A 157 -1.14 -11.24 -1.06
CA LEU A 157 -2.11 -11.54 -0.01
C LEU A 157 -3.46 -10.87 -0.28
N TYR A 158 -3.41 -9.61 -0.72
CA TYR A 158 -4.61 -8.83 -0.96
C TYR A 158 -4.32 -7.76 -2.02
N SER A 159 -5.05 -7.81 -3.13
CA SER A 159 -5.00 -6.73 -4.12
C SER A 159 -5.79 -5.55 -3.59
N CYS A 160 -5.09 -4.53 -3.10
CA CYS A 160 -5.68 -3.45 -2.34
C CYS A 160 -5.09 -2.09 -2.66
N VAL A 161 -5.88 -1.08 -2.32
CA VAL A 161 -5.51 0.32 -2.40
C VAL A 161 -4.70 0.68 -1.18
N LYS A 162 -3.50 1.24 -1.39
CA LYS A 162 -2.67 1.82 -0.35
C LYS A 162 -2.96 3.32 -0.28
N PRO A 163 -3.57 3.84 0.79
CA PRO A 163 -3.88 5.27 0.90
C PRO A 163 -2.61 6.09 1.22
N ASP A 164 -1.67 6.14 0.29
CA ASP A 164 -0.44 6.92 0.46
C ASP A 164 -0.61 8.39 0.07
N VAL A 165 0.45 9.18 0.28
CA VAL A 165 0.43 10.63 0.05
C VAL A 165 0.05 11.02 -1.39
N HIS A 166 0.44 10.24 -2.41
CA HIS A 166 0.11 10.55 -3.80
C HIS A 166 -1.39 10.33 -4.06
N LEU A 167 -1.92 9.17 -3.63
CA LEU A 167 -3.33 8.86 -3.84
C LEU A 167 -4.26 9.69 -2.95
N VAL A 168 -3.84 10.06 -1.73
CA VAL A 168 -4.57 11.00 -0.87
C VAL A 168 -4.63 12.40 -1.51
N ARG A 169 -3.51 12.89 -2.06
CA ARG A 169 -3.49 14.17 -2.79
C ARG A 169 -4.36 14.12 -4.05
N LEU A 170 -4.32 13.02 -4.80
CA LEU A 170 -5.18 12.79 -5.96
C LEU A 170 -6.66 12.81 -5.57
N ALA A 171 -7.04 12.08 -4.51
CA ALA A 171 -8.41 12.05 -4.03
C ALA A 171 -8.89 13.45 -3.63
N LYS A 172 -8.07 14.21 -2.90
CA LYS A 172 -8.37 15.61 -2.57
C LYS A 172 -8.53 16.49 -3.82
N ARG A 173 -7.64 16.35 -4.81
CA ARG A 173 -7.70 17.07 -6.11
C ARG A 173 -9.02 16.86 -6.85
N PHE A 174 -9.63 15.68 -6.70
CA PHE A 174 -10.89 15.31 -7.35
C PHE A 174 -12.09 15.23 -6.40
N HIS A 175 -12.00 15.81 -5.20
CA HIS A 175 -13.08 15.88 -4.20
C HIS A 175 -13.62 14.52 -3.75
N TRP A 176 -12.73 13.55 -3.55
CA TRP A 176 -13.04 12.24 -2.96
C TRP A 176 -12.60 12.18 -1.50
N ASP A 177 -13.53 11.88 -0.60
CA ASP A 177 -13.24 11.69 0.83
C ASP A 177 -12.59 10.33 1.14
N ASN A 178 -12.66 9.39 0.18
CA ASN A 178 -12.20 8.03 0.37
C ASN A 178 -11.39 7.54 -0.84
N VAL A 179 -10.07 7.49 -0.66
CA VAL A 179 -9.10 7.01 -1.67
C VAL A 179 -9.44 5.60 -2.14
N LYS A 180 -9.76 4.69 -1.20
CA LYS A 180 -10.08 3.29 -1.51
C LYS A 180 -11.29 3.23 -2.45
N LEU A 181 -12.34 3.97 -2.15
CA LEU A 181 -13.56 4.00 -2.96
C LEU A 181 -13.32 4.58 -4.37
N MET A 182 -12.52 5.65 -4.47
CA MET A 182 -12.13 6.25 -5.74
C MET A 182 -11.40 5.23 -6.64
N VAL A 183 -10.37 4.58 -6.09
CA VAL A 183 -9.55 3.62 -6.84
C VAL A 183 -10.33 2.34 -7.14
N GLU A 184 -11.18 1.85 -6.24
CA GLU A 184 -12.05 0.70 -6.50
C GLU A 184 -13.06 0.97 -7.62
N LYS A 185 -13.59 2.20 -7.72
CA LYS A 185 -14.47 2.59 -8.84
C LYS A 185 -13.72 2.64 -10.17
N LEU A 186 -12.49 3.15 -10.19
CA LEU A 186 -11.64 3.10 -11.38
C LEU A 186 -11.33 1.64 -11.76
N ALA A 187 -10.88 0.83 -10.81
CA ALA A 187 -10.61 -0.59 -11.01
C ALA A 187 -11.81 -1.33 -11.61
N LYS A 188 -13.01 -1.10 -11.07
CA LYS A 188 -14.26 -1.68 -11.60
C LYS A 188 -14.55 -1.24 -13.04
N LYS A 189 -14.43 0.06 -13.34
CA LYS A 189 -14.67 0.61 -14.69
C LYS A 189 -13.76 -0.04 -15.74
N TYR A 190 -12.48 -0.26 -15.40
CA TYR A 190 -11.48 -0.82 -16.31
C TYR A 190 -11.26 -2.33 -16.18
N LYS A 191 -12.07 -3.03 -15.37
CA LYS A 191 -11.95 -4.47 -15.10
C LYS A 191 -10.55 -4.87 -14.60
N MET A 192 -9.94 -4.02 -13.78
CA MET A 192 -8.62 -4.24 -13.18
C MET A 192 -8.75 -4.65 -11.72
N LEU A 193 -7.71 -5.28 -11.17
CA LEU A 193 -7.63 -5.49 -9.73
C LEU A 193 -7.38 -4.14 -9.02
N PRO A 194 -7.92 -3.91 -7.80
CA PRO A 194 -7.71 -2.65 -7.07
C PRO A 194 -6.23 -2.31 -6.85
N GLY A 195 -5.39 -3.31 -6.57
CA GLY A 195 -3.95 -3.13 -6.42
C GLY A 195 -3.22 -2.82 -7.73
N THR A 196 -3.74 -3.25 -8.89
CA THR A 196 -3.21 -2.85 -10.20
C THR A 196 -3.59 -1.40 -10.50
N ALA A 197 -4.83 -1.00 -10.22
CA ALA A 197 -5.29 0.39 -10.39
C ALA A 197 -4.54 1.37 -9.48
N ASP A 198 -4.30 0.99 -8.22
CA ASP A 198 -3.41 1.69 -7.29
C ASP A 198 -1.99 1.86 -7.87
N PHE A 199 -1.40 0.76 -8.34
CA PHE A 199 -0.03 0.75 -8.85
C PHE A 199 0.15 1.70 -10.04
N VAL A 200 -0.73 1.66 -11.05
CA VAL A 200 -0.60 2.51 -12.24
C VAL A 200 -0.73 4.00 -11.89
N LEU A 201 -1.63 4.36 -10.98
CA LEU A 201 -1.76 5.73 -10.50
C LEU A 201 -0.51 6.16 -9.74
N TRP A 202 0.01 5.30 -8.85
CA TRP A 202 1.20 5.60 -8.08
C TRP A 202 2.43 5.78 -8.97
N VAL A 203 2.63 4.91 -9.97
CA VAL A 203 3.75 5.05 -10.93
C VAL A 203 3.66 6.40 -11.65
N TYR A 204 2.49 6.75 -12.18
CA TYR A 204 2.31 8.00 -12.89
C TYR A 204 2.55 9.23 -12.00
N LEU A 205 1.97 9.25 -10.80
CA LEU A 205 2.09 10.38 -9.87
C LEU A 205 3.49 10.51 -9.24
N SER A 206 4.21 9.41 -9.06
CA SER A 206 5.60 9.44 -8.55
C SER A 206 6.61 9.88 -9.60
N HIS A 207 6.22 9.90 -10.88
CA HIS A 207 6.98 10.44 -12.00
C HIS A 207 6.45 11.80 -12.46
N ASN A 208 6.00 12.62 -11.51
CA ASN A 208 5.46 13.95 -11.75
C ASN A 208 4.43 13.99 -12.91
N GLU A 209 3.46 13.08 -12.89
CA GLU A 209 2.43 12.96 -13.94
C GLU A 209 3.00 12.68 -15.34
N GLY A 210 4.09 11.89 -15.38
CA GLY A 210 4.70 11.36 -16.59
C GLY A 210 5.74 12.26 -17.23
N GLU A 211 6.35 13.18 -16.47
CA GLU A 211 7.54 13.89 -16.93
C GLU A 211 8.70 12.89 -17.06
N ASP A 212 9.12 12.66 -18.31
CA ASP A 212 10.04 11.58 -18.68
C ASP A 212 11.43 11.70 -18.01
N ASN A 213 11.81 12.92 -17.58
CA ASN A 213 13.17 13.23 -17.09
C ASN A 213 13.57 12.50 -15.81
N GLU A 214 12.62 12.07 -14.97
CA GLU A 214 12.91 11.33 -13.74
C GLU A 214 12.63 9.82 -13.83
N CYS A 215 12.14 9.36 -14.98
CA CYS A 215 11.73 7.98 -15.17
C CYS A 215 12.92 7.03 -15.26
N CYS A 216 12.87 5.93 -14.50
CA CYS A 216 13.88 4.88 -14.62
C CYS A 216 13.63 3.96 -15.81
N TYR A 217 12.52 4.11 -16.54
CA TYR A 217 12.12 3.27 -17.68
C TYR A 217 12.21 1.76 -17.36
N GLY A 218 11.82 1.36 -16.15
CA GLY A 218 11.85 -0.03 -15.73
C GLY A 218 13.25 -0.60 -15.49
N LYS A 219 14.31 0.22 -15.52
CA LYS A 219 15.67 -0.18 -15.11
C LYS A 219 15.74 -0.57 -13.63
N ARG A 220 14.74 -0.17 -12.84
CA ARG A 220 14.57 -0.57 -11.43
C ARG A 220 13.18 -1.14 -11.25
N GLU A 221 13.07 -2.26 -10.56
CA GLU A 221 11.78 -2.83 -10.19
C GLU A 221 11.09 -1.93 -9.16
N LEU A 222 9.98 -1.31 -9.55
CA LEU A 222 9.14 -0.55 -8.65
C LEU A 222 8.17 -1.48 -7.95
N ARG A 223 8.31 -1.58 -6.64
CA ARG A 223 7.50 -2.48 -5.82
C ARG A 223 6.51 -1.72 -4.95
#